data_AF-A0A8T3YIK1-F1
#
_entry.id   AF-A0A8T3YIK1-F1
#
_cell.length_a   1.000
_cell.length_b   1.000
_cell.length_c   1.000
_cell.angle_alpha   90.00
_cell.angle_beta   90.00
_cell.angle_gamma   90.00
#
_symmetry.space_group_name_H-M   'P 1'
#
loop_
_entity.id
_entity.type
_entity.pdbx_description
1 polymer ?
#
loop_
_entity_poly.entity_id
_entity_poly.type
_entity_poly.pdbx_seq_one_letter_code
_entity_poly.pdbx_strand_id
1 'polypeptide(L)'
;MPAVEDALRAETEKWLTRLEALPLGKHPDRRVEEQLVNVRAYLADSRHFLRQGDLVRAFEAVIYAWGIFETLERLGLLKKQGKIPGNY
;
A
#
# COMPACT_ATOMS: atom_id res chain seq x y z
N MET A 1 17.82 -20.65 -0.77
CA MET A 1 16.87 -19.60 -1.17
C MET A 1 15.65 -19.74 -0.27
N PRO A 2 15.08 -18.66 0.28
CA PRO A 2 13.84 -18.76 1.04
C PRO A 2 12.73 -19.35 0.16
N ALA A 3 11.74 -20.00 0.77
CA ALA A 3 10.57 -20.45 0.03
C ALA A 3 9.82 -19.24 -0.55
N VAL A 4 9.17 -19.41 -1.71
CA VAL A 4 8.40 -18.33 -2.36
C VAL A 4 7.34 -17.77 -1.42
N GLU A 5 6.73 -18.63 -0.61
CA GLU A 5 5.72 -18.26 0.39
C GLU A 5 6.31 -17.35 1.48
N ASP A 6 7.48 -17.67 2.01
CA ASP A 6 8.17 -16.83 3.00
C ASP A 6 8.52 -15.45 2.42
N ALA A 7 8.96 -15.43 1.16
CA ALA A 7 9.29 -14.19 0.46
C ALA A 7 8.04 -13.32 0.22
N LEU A 8 6.92 -13.92 -0.22
CA LEU A 8 5.65 -13.21 -0.41
C LEU A 8 5.12 -12.66 0.90
N ARG A 9 5.16 -13.45 1.98
CA ARG A 9 4.74 -12.99 3.30
C ARG A 9 5.59 -11.80 3.77
N ALA A 10 6.91 -11.93 3.71
CA ALA A 10 7.84 -10.88 4.15
C ALA A 10 7.69 -9.58 3.35
N GLU A 11 7.60 -9.66 2.03
CA GLU A 11 7.40 -8.47 1.20
C GLU A 11 5.99 -7.86 1.41
N THR A 12 4.95 -8.69 1.55
CA THR A 12 3.60 -8.19 1.88
C THR A 12 3.61 -7.40 3.19
N GLU A 13 4.15 -7.97 4.27
CA GLU A 13 4.21 -7.32 5.59
C GLU A 13 5.03 -6.02 5.57
N LYS A 14 6.18 -6.03 4.89
CA LYS A 14 7.03 -4.85 4.70
C LYS A 14 6.29 -3.72 4.01
N TRP A 15 5.66 -3.99 2.87
CA TRP A 15 4.98 -2.94 2.10
C TRP A 15 3.68 -2.49 2.75
N LEU A 16 2.98 -3.40 3.43
CA LEU A 16 1.78 -3.09 4.19
C LEU A 16 2.11 -2.13 5.34
N THR A 17 3.10 -2.46 6.16
CA THR A 17 3.55 -1.63 7.30
C THR A 17 4.00 -0.24 6.84
N ARG A 18 4.75 -0.16 5.73
CA ARG A 18 5.22 1.11 5.18
C ARG A 18 4.08 2.02 4.75
N LEU A 19 3.06 1.49 4.07
CA LEU A 19 1.95 2.28 3.57
C LEU A 19 1.01 2.72 4.70
N GLU A 20 0.83 1.87 5.71
CA GLU A 20 0.03 2.19 6.90
C GLU A 20 0.63 3.29 7.77
N ALA A 21 1.95 3.45 7.74
CA ALA A 21 2.64 4.54 8.41
C ALA A 21 2.43 5.90 7.73
N LEU A 22 1.87 5.93 6.51
CA LEU A 22 1.62 7.18 5.79
C LEU A 22 0.33 7.86 6.27
N PRO A 23 0.24 9.20 6.22
CA PRO A 23 -0.94 9.96 6.57
C PRO A 23 -2.04 9.82 5.50
N LEU A 24 -2.69 8.67 5.44
CA LEU A 24 -3.82 8.35 4.56
C LEU A 24 -5.16 8.93 5.09
N GLY A 25 -5.09 10.12 5.69
CA GLY A 25 -6.25 10.83 6.22
C GLY A 25 -7.19 11.33 5.12
N LYS A 26 -8.25 12.02 5.51
CA LYS A 26 -9.19 12.62 4.56
C LYS A 26 -8.51 13.73 3.75
N HIS A 27 -8.78 13.76 2.45
CA HIS A 27 -8.31 14.81 1.55
C HIS A 27 -9.44 15.79 1.20
N PRO A 28 -9.18 17.11 1.10
CA PRO A 28 -10.22 18.10 0.76
C PRO A 28 -10.73 17.99 -0.68
N ASP A 29 -9.88 17.57 -1.61
CA ASP A 29 -10.32 17.24 -2.98
C ASP A 29 -11.01 15.87 -2.98
N ARG A 30 -12.31 15.87 -3.34
CA ARG A 30 -13.15 14.67 -3.39
C ARG A 30 -12.60 13.59 -4.32
N ARG A 31 -12.03 13.95 -5.48
CA ARG A 31 -11.50 12.96 -6.43
C ARG A 31 -10.29 12.25 -5.86
N VAL A 32 -9.43 13.00 -5.17
CA VAL A 32 -8.27 12.43 -4.46
C VAL A 32 -8.73 11.59 -3.27
N GLU A 33 -9.74 12.05 -2.52
CA GLU A 33 -10.30 11.29 -1.41
C GLU A 33 -10.90 9.95 -1.85
N GLU A 34 -11.62 9.90 -2.98
CA GLU A 34 -12.14 8.65 -3.55
C GLU A 34 -11.01 7.66 -3.86
N GLN A 35 -9.84 8.14 -4.33
CA GLN A 35 -8.66 7.28 -4.52
C GLN A 35 -8.05 6.83 -3.19
N LEU A 36 -7.97 7.70 -2.19
CA LEU A 36 -7.47 7.32 -0.85
C LEU A 36 -8.41 6.35 -0.13
N VAL A 37 -9.72 6.41 -0.37
CA VAL A 37 -10.69 5.38 0.07
C VAL A 37 -10.28 4.03 -0.50
N ASN A 38 -9.97 3.95 -1.80
CA ASN A 38 -9.50 2.71 -2.41
C ASN A 38 -8.19 2.22 -1.80
N VAL A 39 -7.19 3.10 -1.59
CA VAL A 39 -5.94 2.74 -0.91
C VAL A 39 -6.21 2.07 0.45
N ARG A 40 -7.09 2.66 1.26
CA ARG A 40 -7.47 2.11 2.57
C ARG A 40 -8.24 0.79 2.46
N ALA A 41 -9.11 0.65 1.45
CA ALA A 41 -9.82 -0.60 1.19
C ALA A 41 -8.85 -1.74 0.84
N TYR A 42 -7.90 -1.49 -0.08
CA TYR A 42 -6.90 -2.50 -0.46
C TYR A 42 -5.90 -2.82 0.65
N LEU A 43 -5.58 -1.87 1.55
CA LEU A 43 -4.86 -2.18 2.79
C LEU A 43 -5.63 -3.13 3.71
N ALA A 44 -6.95 -2.91 3.87
CA ALA A 44 -7.81 -3.79 4.65
C ALA A 44 -7.91 -5.20 4.02
N ASP A 45 -8.02 -5.27 2.69
CA ASP A 45 -8.05 -6.52 1.94
C ASP A 45 -6.72 -7.28 2.06
N SER A 46 -5.59 -6.59 1.88
CA SER A 46 -4.27 -7.20 2.04
C SER A 46 -4.09 -7.79 3.44
N ARG A 47 -4.47 -7.05 4.48
CA ARG A 47 -4.51 -7.56 5.87
C ARG A 47 -5.41 -8.79 6.02
N HIS A 48 -6.57 -8.79 5.37
CA HIS A 48 -7.51 -9.90 5.42
C HIS A 48 -6.90 -11.16 4.79
N PHE A 49 -6.42 -11.06 3.55
CA PHE A 49 -5.82 -12.17 2.82
C PHE A 49 -4.55 -12.70 3.51
N LEU A 50 -3.71 -11.82 4.05
CA LEU A 50 -2.51 -12.21 4.80
C LEU A 50 -2.85 -13.07 6.02
N ARG A 51 -3.92 -12.72 6.77
CA ARG A 51 -4.41 -13.52 7.90
C ARG A 51 -4.98 -14.87 7.48
N GLN A 52 -5.56 -14.97 6.29
CA GLN A 52 -6.09 -16.22 5.75
C GLN A 52 -5.00 -17.10 5.12
N GLY A 53 -3.77 -16.60 4.97
CA GLY A 53 -2.69 -17.31 4.26
C GLY A 53 -2.81 -17.24 2.73
N ASP A 54 -3.71 -16.42 2.19
CA ASP A 54 -3.80 -16.15 0.75
C ASP A 54 -2.74 -15.13 0.34
N LEU A 55 -1.49 -15.60 0.25
CA LEU A 55 -0.31 -14.74 0.08
C LEU A 55 -0.30 -14.00 -1.28
N VAL A 56 -0.85 -14.61 -2.33
CA VAL A 56 -0.91 -13.99 -3.65
C VAL A 56 -1.86 -12.79 -3.63
N ARG A 57 -3.09 -12.95 -3.12
CA ARG A 57 -4.04 -11.83 -3.03
C ARG A 57 -3.61 -10.79 -2.01
N ALA A 58 -2.94 -11.20 -0.93
CA ALA A 58 -2.39 -10.27 0.04
C ALA A 58 -1.33 -9.35 -0.59
N PHE A 59 -0.41 -9.95 -1.35
CA PHE A 59 0.63 -9.20 -2.07
C PHE A 59 0.04 -8.32 -3.17
N GLU A 60 -0.87 -8.86 -3.98
CA GLU A 60 -1.55 -8.10 -5.05
C GLU A 60 -2.26 -6.86 -4.50
N ALA A 61 -3.04 -7.01 -3.43
CA ALA A 61 -3.80 -5.92 -2.83
C ALA A 61 -2.88 -4.79 -2.30
N VAL A 62 -1.78 -5.13 -1.61
CA VAL A 62 -0.86 -4.09 -1.11
C VAL A 62 -0.12 -3.38 -2.23
N ILE A 63 0.27 -4.10 -3.30
CA ILE A 63 0.92 -3.48 -4.47
C ILE A 63 -0.06 -2.57 -5.21
N TYR A 64 -1.33 -2.97 -5.34
CA TYR A 64 -2.36 -2.13 -5.94
C TYR A 64 -2.59 -0.83 -5.13
N ALA A 65 -2.64 -0.93 -3.79
CA ALA A 65 -2.72 0.23 -2.90
C ALA A 65 -1.54 1.19 -3.09
N TRP A 66 -0.31 0.67 -3.18
CA TRP A 66 0.90 1.45 -3.48
C TRP A 66 0.82 2.12 -4.86
N GLY A 67 0.36 1.40 -5.89
CA GLY A 67 0.23 1.94 -7.25
C GLY A 67 -0.67 3.17 -7.29
N ILE A 68 -1.81 3.15 -6.59
CA ILE A 68 -2.69 4.33 -6.47
C ILE A 68 -1.96 5.45 -5.73
N PHE A 69 -1.40 5.16 -4.54
CA PHE A 69 -0.78 6.16 -3.69
C PHE A 69 0.38 6.88 -4.39
N GLU A 70 1.32 6.14 -4.98
CA GLU A 70 2.46 6.73 -5.69
C GLU A 70 2.02 7.54 -6.90
N THR A 71 0.96 7.11 -7.59
CA THR A 71 0.42 7.87 -8.74
C THR A 71 -0.09 9.23 -8.26
N LEU A 72 -0.87 9.27 -7.18
CA LEU A 72 -1.34 10.53 -6.60
C LEU A 72 -0.17 11.42 -6.15
N GLU A 73 0.86 10.85 -5.54
CA GLU A 73 2.06 11.59 -5.12
C GLU A 73 2.82 12.17 -6.33
N ARG A 74 3.06 11.36 -7.37
CA ARG A 74 3.78 11.77 -8.60
C ARG A 74 3.03 12.86 -9.36
N LEU A 75 1.70 12.85 -9.33
CA LEU A 75 0.86 13.89 -9.91
C LEU A 75 0.79 15.17 -9.05
N GLY A 76 1.44 15.19 -7.88
CA GLY A 76 1.41 16.33 -6.95
C GLY A 76 0.06 16.51 -6.23
N LEU A 77 -0.80 15.50 -6.27
CA LEU A 77 -2.12 15.50 -5.62
C LEU A 77 -2.03 15.15 -4.14
N LEU A 78 -0.91 14.55 -3.72
CA LEU A 78 -0.53 14.41 -2.31
C LEU A 78 0.73 15.23 -2.07
N LYS A 79 0.85 15.79 -0.87
CA LYS A 79 2.11 16.43 -0.46
C LYS A 79 3.20 15.38 -0.46
N LYS A 80 4.22 15.60 -1.29
CA LYS A 80 5.43 14.78 -1.29
C LYS A 80 6.00 14.77 0.11
N GLN A 81 6.01 13.61 0.76
CA GLN A 81 6.67 13.50 2.05
C GLN A 81 8.18 13.56 1.82
N GLY A 82 8.90 14.19 2.75
CA GLY A 82 10.36 14.21 2.71
C GLY A 82 10.88 12.80 2.48
N LYS A 83 11.78 12.64 1.49
CA LYS A 83 12.32 11.36 1.01
C LYS A 83 12.39 10.32 2.14
N ILE A 84 11.65 9.22 2.03
CA ILE A 84 12.01 7.99 2.74
C ILE A 84 13.32 7.52 2.08
N PRO A 85 14.45 7.44 2.80
CA PRO A 85 15.69 6.98 2.20
C PRO A 85 15.59 5.49 1.83
N GLY A 86 15.73 5.19 0.54
CA GLY A 86 15.96 3.84 -0.03
C GLY A 86 14.68 3.01 -0.26
N ASN A 87 14.50 2.28 -1.35
CA ASN A 87 15.42 1.75 -2.36
C ASN A 87 14.62 1.53 -3.66
N TYR A 88 15.25 1.81 -4.80
CA TYR A 88 14.85 1.25 -6.10
C TYR A 88 15.26 -0.23 -6.16
#